data_AF-A0A7I9Y9N5-F1
#
_entry.id   AF-A0A7I9Y9N5-F1
#
_cell.length_a   1.000
_cell.length_b   1.000
_cell.length_c   1.000
_cell.angle_alpha   90.00
_cell.angle_beta   90.00
_cell.angle_gamma   90.00
#
_symmetry.space_group_name_H-M   'P 1'
#
loop_
_entity.id
_entity.type
_entity.pdbx_description
1 polymer ?
#
loop_
_entity_poly.entity_id
_entity_poly.type
_entity_poly.pdbx_seq_one_letter_code
_entity_poly.pdbx_strand_id
1 'polypeptide(L)'
;MLHGLNQVYKLPPFTPSASGFSDDDAQFLAANGFNVVRLGVIWAGVEPQPGVFDRDYLDSINETVQTLASHGIRLILDMHQDSYSSVFGGEGAPEWATQTGGMPNLNLGFPLDYFFNPAQYAAWDALWSNAKARMKWGCSTTTR
;
A
#
# COMPACT_ATOMS: atom_id res chain seq x y z
N MET A 1 -11.07 22.11 11.88
CA MET A 1 -10.42 20.99 12.57
C MET A 1 -10.84 19.70 11.88
N LEU A 2 -9.91 18.75 11.69
CA LEU A 2 -10.15 17.46 11.03
C LEU A 2 -10.23 16.35 12.09
N HIS A 3 -11.35 15.64 12.17
CA HIS A 3 -11.54 14.49 13.07
C HIS A 3 -12.09 13.31 12.26
N GLY A 4 -11.45 12.15 12.39
CA GLY A 4 -11.68 11.07 11.47
C GLY A 4 -11.01 9.77 11.87
N LEU A 5 -11.09 8.79 10.98
CA LEU A 5 -10.56 7.44 11.16
C LEU A 5 -9.62 7.06 10.01
N ASN A 6 -8.89 5.96 10.20
CA ASN A 6 -8.18 5.29 9.13
C ASN A 6 -9.09 4.23 8.53
N GLN A 7 -9.10 4.14 7.20
CA GLN A 7 -9.66 3.01 6.49
C GLN A 7 -8.58 2.45 5.56
N VAL A 8 -8.01 1.31 5.95
CA VAL A 8 -6.87 0.68 5.26
C VAL A 8 -7.10 -0.82 5.22
N TYR A 9 -7.23 -1.39 4.02
CA TYR A 9 -7.28 -2.84 3.84
C TYR A 9 -5.96 -3.35 3.27
N LYS A 10 -5.27 -4.18 4.05
CA LYS A 10 -3.85 -4.54 3.86
C LYS A 10 -3.64 -5.87 3.14
N LEU A 11 -4.71 -6.59 2.85
CA LEU A 11 -4.66 -7.90 2.18
C LEU A 11 -5.22 -7.78 0.77
N PRO A 12 -4.67 -8.51 -0.23
CA PRO A 12 -5.27 -8.56 -1.56
C PRO A 12 -6.77 -8.90 -1.49
N PRO A 13 -7.64 -8.24 -2.27
CA PRO A 13 -7.33 -7.32 -3.38
C PRO A 13 -7.07 -5.86 -2.96
N PHE A 14 -6.85 -5.58 -1.67
CA PHE A 14 -6.55 -4.26 -1.08
C PHE A 14 -7.67 -3.22 -1.20
N THR A 15 -8.82 -3.59 -1.76
CA THR A 15 -9.94 -2.67 -1.93
C THR A 15 -10.65 -2.44 -0.58
N PRO A 16 -11.12 -1.22 -0.29
CA PRO A 16 -11.94 -0.96 0.89
C PRO A 16 -13.22 -1.81 0.92
N SER A 17 -13.81 -2.07 -0.25
CA SER A 17 -15.01 -2.92 -0.38
C SER A 17 -14.76 -4.37 0.03
N ALA A 18 -13.54 -4.90 -0.15
CA ALA A 18 -13.19 -6.25 0.30
C ALA A 18 -13.15 -6.37 1.83
N SER A 19 -12.97 -5.26 2.55
CA SER A 19 -13.14 -5.22 4.01
C SER A 19 -14.59 -4.92 4.43
N GLY A 20 -15.52 -4.79 3.48
CA GLY A 20 -16.93 -4.46 3.72
C GLY A 20 -17.26 -2.97 3.77
N PHE A 21 -16.32 -2.06 3.46
CA PHE A 21 -16.60 -0.62 3.48
C PHE A 21 -17.56 -0.21 2.36
N SER A 22 -18.57 0.57 2.71
CA SER A 22 -19.71 0.91 1.85
C SER A 22 -20.27 2.31 2.10
N ASP A 23 -21.38 2.65 1.42
CA ASP A 23 -22.11 3.91 1.65
C ASP A 23 -22.69 4.01 3.06
N ASP A 24 -23.13 2.89 3.65
CA ASP A 24 -23.66 2.84 5.02
C ASP A 24 -22.60 3.26 6.05
N ASP A 25 -21.34 2.88 5.82
CA ASP A 25 -20.23 3.30 6.67
C ASP A 25 -19.95 4.80 6.53
N ALA A 26 -19.96 5.34 5.31
CA ALA A 26 -19.79 6.77 5.08
C ALA A 26 -20.92 7.59 5.73
N GLN A 27 -22.17 7.11 5.62
CA GLN A 27 -23.31 7.69 6.31
C GLN A 27 -23.13 7.65 7.83
N PHE A 28 -22.71 6.52 8.39
CA PHE A 28 -22.44 6.38 9.82
C PHE A 28 -21.38 7.39 10.28
N LEU A 29 -20.28 7.54 9.53
CA LEU A 29 -19.22 8.48 9.87
C LEU A 29 -19.74 9.93 9.91
N ALA A 30 -20.48 10.34 8.88
CA ALA A 30 -21.06 11.67 8.81
C ALA A 30 -22.08 11.93 9.93
N ALA A 31 -22.96 10.97 10.23
CA ALA A 31 -23.95 11.06 11.31
C ALA A 31 -23.31 11.20 12.70
N ASN A 32 -22.08 10.71 12.87
CA ASN A 32 -21.30 10.81 14.11
C ASN A 32 -20.30 11.99 14.12
N GLY A 33 -20.38 12.89 13.12
CA GLY A 33 -19.59 14.12 13.08
C GLY A 33 -18.13 13.95 12.64
N PHE A 34 -17.75 12.78 12.13
CA PHE A 34 -16.45 12.61 11.47
C PHE A 34 -16.45 13.33 10.12
N ASN A 35 -15.34 13.98 9.78
CA ASN A 35 -15.24 14.82 8.59
C ASN A 35 -13.99 14.56 7.73
N VAL A 36 -13.19 13.55 8.09
CA VAL A 36 -12.08 13.07 7.28
C VAL A 36 -11.90 11.56 7.40
N VAL A 37 -11.42 10.92 6.34
CA VAL A 37 -10.90 9.54 6.37
C VAL A 37 -9.48 9.53 5.80
N ARG A 38 -8.55 8.88 6.50
CA ARG A 38 -7.25 8.51 5.94
C ARG A 38 -7.41 7.18 5.20
N LEU A 39 -7.48 7.26 3.87
CA LEU A 39 -7.76 6.13 3.00
C LEU A 39 -6.45 5.50 2.53
N GLY A 40 -6.23 4.26 2.95
CA GLY A 40 -5.06 3.47 2.59
C GLY A 40 -5.07 3.05 1.12
N VAL A 41 -3.94 3.27 0.47
CA VAL A 41 -3.60 2.84 -0.87
C VAL A 41 -2.31 2.04 -0.77
N ILE A 42 -2.27 0.83 -1.34
CA ILE A 42 -1.12 -0.06 -1.26
C ILE A 42 -0.37 -0.02 -2.59
N TRP A 43 0.94 0.25 -2.58
CA TRP A 43 1.73 0.31 -3.83
C TRP A 43 1.62 -1.00 -4.63
N ALA A 44 1.63 -2.15 -3.96
CA ALA A 44 1.41 -3.44 -4.61
C ALA A 44 0.03 -3.59 -5.29
N GLY A 45 -0.98 -2.86 -4.83
CA GLY A 45 -2.28 -2.75 -5.52
C GLY A 45 -2.23 -1.75 -6.68
N VAL A 46 -1.53 -0.62 -6.52
CA VAL A 46 -1.39 0.40 -7.58
C VAL A 46 -0.60 -0.12 -8.78
N GLU A 47 0.52 -0.79 -8.53
CA GLU A 47 1.49 -1.21 -9.53
C GLU A 47 1.93 -2.67 -9.26
N PRO A 48 1.05 -3.65 -9.53
CA PRO A 48 1.34 -5.06 -9.24
C PRO A 48 2.51 -5.62 -10.06
N GLN A 49 2.82 -5.01 -11.20
CA GLN A 49 4.01 -5.31 -12.02
C GLN A 49 4.71 -4.01 -12.43
N PRO A 50 6.04 -4.03 -12.68
CA PRO A 50 6.78 -2.82 -13.01
C PRO A 50 6.18 -2.09 -14.22
N GLY A 51 5.76 -0.84 -14.04
CA GLY A 51 5.15 0.01 -15.06
C GLY A 51 3.72 -0.34 -15.45
N VAL A 52 3.10 -1.34 -14.80
CA VAL A 52 1.71 -1.75 -15.07
C VAL A 52 0.84 -1.32 -13.90
N PHE A 53 -0.01 -0.32 -14.14
CA PHE A 53 -0.93 0.21 -13.15
C PHE A 53 -2.28 -0.52 -13.21
N ASP A 54 -2.75 -1.00 -12.05
CA ASP A 54 -4.03 -1.69 -11.95
C ASP A 54 -5.18 -0.68 -11.96
N ARG A 55 -5.94 -0.64 -13.07
CA ARG A 55 -7.05 0.29 -13.24
C ARG A 55 -8.25 -0.08 -12.39
N ASP A 56 -8.54 -1.36 -12.23
CA ASP A 56 -9.69 -1.82 -11.45
C ASP A 56 -9.48 -1.48 -9.96
N TYR A 57 -8.25 -1.65 -9.47
CA TYR A 57 -7.90 -1.19 -8.12
C TYR A 57 -8.05 0.32 -7.96
N LEU A 58 -7.50 1.11 -8.88
CA LEU A 58 -7.60 2.59 -8.82
C LEU A 58 -9.05 3.08 -8.92
N ASP A 59 -9.87 2.43 -9.73
CA ASP A 59 -11.30 2.74 -9.85
C ASP A 59 -12.04 2.42 -8.55
N SER A 60 -11.70 1.33 -7.85
CA SER A 60 -12.27 1.02 -6.52
C SER A 60 -11.91 2.05 -5.44
N ILE A 61 -10.70 2.61 -5.50
CA ILE A 61 -10.27 3.70 -4.62
C ILE A 61 -11.05 4.97 -4.97
N ASN A 62 -11.20 5.28 -6.26
CA ASN A 62 -11.99 6.43 -6.70
C ASN A 62 -13.46 6.31 -6.30
N GLU A 63 -14.08 5.12 -6.40
CA GLU A 63 -15.44 4.88 -5.93
C GLU A 63 -15.57 5.20 -4.44
N THR A 64 -14.66 4.70 -3.61
CA THR A 64 -14.63 5.01 -2.17
C THR A 64 -14.47 6.51 -1.90
N VAL A 65 -13.62 7.18 -2.70
CA VAL A 65 -13.45 8.64 -2.64
C VAL A 65 -14.76 9.37 -2.95
N GLN A 66 -15.49 8.97 -4.00
CA GLN A 66 -16.77 9.58 -4.36
C GLN A 66 -17.84 9.33 -3.28
N THR A 67 -17.89 8.12 -2.72
CA THR A 67 -18.79 7.78 -1.61
C THR A 67 -18.50 8.65 -0.39
N LEU A 68 -17.26 8.79 0.04
CA LEU A 68 -16.92 9.69 1.16
C LEU A 68 -17.28 11.16 0.86
N ALA A 69 -17.00 11.61 -0.36
CA ALA A 69 -17.28 12.99 -0.77
C ALA A 69 -18.79 13.30 -0.80
N SER A 70 -19.65 12.35 -1.18
CA SER A 70 -21.11 12.53 -1.20
C SER A 70 -21.69 12.77 0.20
N HIS A 71 -21.03 12.25 1.23
CA HIS A 71 -21.37 12.47 2.65
C HIS A 71 -20.62 13.65 3.30
N GLY A 72 -19.92 14.47 2.49
CA GLY A 72 -19.19 15.64 2.99
C GLY A 72 -17.91 15.31 3.75
N ILE A 73 -17.40 14.08 3.64
CA ILE A 73 -16.18 13.62 4.31
C ILE A 73 -14.98 13.88 3.40
N ARG A 74 -13.96 14.57 3.93
CA ARG A 74 -12.69 14.77 3.21
C ARG A 74 -11.82 13.52 3.28
N LEU A 75 -10.80 13.45 2.42
CA LEU A 75 -9.88 12.32 2.42
C LEU A 75 -8.42 12.75 2.47
N ILE A 76 -7.60 11.87 3.04
CA ILE A 76 -6.14 11.87 2.93
C ILE A 76 -5.78 10.54 2.27
N LEU A 77 -5.20 10.58 1.08
CA LEU A 77 -4.63 9.36 0.47
C LEU A 77 -3.35 9.01 1.19
N ASP A 78 -3.26 7.76 1.60
CA ASP A 78 -2.17 7.22 2.38
C ASP A 78 -1.51 6.07 1.62
N MET A 79 -0.32 6.29 1.06
CA MET A 79 0.44 5.21 0.43
C MET A 79 1.04 4.30 1.52
N HIS A 80 0.22 3.38 2.01
CA HIS A 80 0.43 2.66 3.25
C HIS A 80 1.43 1.50 3.10
N GLN A 81 2.21 1.27 4.15
CA GLN A 81 3.03 0.09 4.33
C GLN A 81 3.21 -0.19 5.82
N ASP A 82 3.24 -1.47 6.19
CA ASP A 82 3.92 -1.96 7.38
C ASP A 82 4.91 -3.03 6.92
N SER A 83 6.08 -3.02 7.53
CA SER A 83 7.16 -3.94 7.27
C SER A 83 7.58 -4.05 5.80
N TYR A 84 7.47 -2.93 5.07
CA TYR A 84 7.87 -2.75 3.66
C TYR A 84 7.06 -3.55 2.63
N SER A 85 6.92 -4.87 2.78
CA SER A 85 6.34 -5.76 1.74
C SER A 85 5.89 -7.10 2.31
N SER A 86 5.03 -7.81 1.57
CA SER A 86 4.61 -9.19 1.85
C SER A 86 5.77 -10.18 1.97
N VAL A 87 6.92 -9.89 1.32
CA VAL A 87 8.16 -10.67 1.46
C VAL A 87 8.62 -10.81 2.92
N PHE A 88 8.34 -9.80 3.75
CA PHE A 88 8.71 -9.77 5.16
C PHE A 88 7.53 -10.10 6.10
N GLY A 89 6.37 -10.48 5.54
CA GLY A 89 5.13 -10.68 6.29
C GLY A 89 4.30 -9.41 6.53
N GLY A 90 4.68 -8.29 5.91
CA GLY A 90 3.93 -7.03 5.93
C GLY A 90 3.15 -6.75 4.66
N GLU A 91 3.02 -5.46 4.32
CA GLU A 91 2.36 -4.98 3.11
C GLU A 91 2.94 -3.63 2.65
N GLY A 92 2.58 -3.20 1.44
CA GLY A 92 3.05 -1.92 0.89
C GLY A 92 3.67 -2.12 -0.48
N ALA A 93 4.99 -2.23 -0.52
CA ALA A 93 5.74 -2.41 -1.76
C ALA A 93 5.46 -3.79 -2.41
N PRO A 94 5.28 -3.84 -3.74
CA PRO A 94 5.15 -5.09 -4.46
C PRO A 94 6.45 -5.88 -4.44
N GLU A 95 6.37 -7.21 -4.55
CA GLU A 95 7.54 -8.09 -4.51
C GLU A 95 8.61 -7.74 -5.56
N TRP A 96 8.20 -7.25 -6.74
CA TRP A 96 9.14 -6.85 -7.79
C TRP A 96 10.01 -5.65 -7.38
N ALA A 97 9.54 -4.82 -6.44
CA ALA A 97 10.24 -3.68 -5.88
C ALA A 97 10.95 -3.99 -4.55
N THR A 98 10.98 -5.26 -4.11
CA THR A 98 11.56 -5.68 -2.83
C THR A 98 12.91 -6.36 -3.02
N GLN A 99 13.99 -5.61 -2.76
CA GLN A 99 15.36 -6.10 -2.92
C GLN A 99 15.97 -6.48 -1.56
N THR A 100 16.03 -7.77 -1.24
CA THR A 100 16.56 -8.26 0.05
C THR A 100 18.09 -8.19 0.17
N GLY A 101 18.80 -7.82 -0.90
CA GLY A 101 20.27 -7.85 -0.94
C GLY A 101 20.90 -9.24 -0.75
N GLY A 102 20.10 -10.31 -0.77
CA GLY A 102 20.56 -11.66 -0.39
C GLY A 102 20.78 -11.85 1.12
N MET A 103 20.37 -10.88 1.94
CA MET A 103 20.49 -10.95 3.39
C MET A 103 19.47 -11.91 4.02
N PRO A 104 19.72 -12.42 5.24
CA PRO A 104 18.77 -13.27 5.95
C PRO A 104 17.43 -12.54 6.19
N ASN A 105 16.33 -13.17 5.80
CA ASN A 105 14.98 -12.71 6.13
C ASN A 105 14.49 -13.45 7.37
N LEU A 106 14.43 -12.73 8.50
CA LEU A 106 13.97 -13.29 9.77
C LEU A 106 12.46 -13.09 9.93
N ASN A 107 11.71 -14.17 10.14
CA ASN A 107 10.27 -14.09 10.40
C ASN A 107 10.02 -13.70 11.87
N LEU A 108 10.15 -12.40 12.17
CA LEU A 108 10.03 -11.84 13.51
C LEU A 108 8.64 -11.23 13.77
N GLY A 109 7.88 -10.97 12.72
CA GLY A 109 6.59 -10.29 12.77
C GLY A 109 6.70 -8.79 13.10
N PHE A 110 5.64 -8.06 12.81
CA PHE A 110 5.54 -6.65 13.16
C PHE A 110 5.40 -6.46 14.69
N PRO A 111 6.11 -5.49 15.31
CA PRO A 111 7.04 -4.54 14.71
C PRO A 111 8.52 -4.96 14.84
N LEU A 112 8.82 -6.20 15.23
CA LEU A 112 10.20 -6.63 15.54
C LEU A 112 11.08 -6.75 14.29
N ASP A 113 10.49 -7.08 13.15
CA ASP A 113 11.18 -7.10 11.87
C ASP A 113 11.81 -5.74 11.50
N TYR A 114 11.15 -4.62 11.81
CA TYR A 114 11.71 -3.27 11.64
C TYR A 114 13.01 -3.03 12.39
N PHE A 115 13.25 -3.75 13.49
CA PHE A 115 14.42 -3.53 14.34
C PHE A 115 15.50 -4.59 14.14
N PHE A 116 15.17 -5.73 13.53
CA PHE A 116 16.06 -6.88 13.55
C PHE A 116 16.06 -7.72 12.27
N ASN A 117 15.42 -7.30 11.17
CA ASN A 117 15.43 -8.05 9.91
C ASN A 117 16.42 -7.46 8.87
N PRO A 118 17.62 -8.07 8.67
CA PRO A 118 18.62 -7.56 7.74
C PRO A 118 18.16 -7.48 6.29
N ALA A 119 17.29 -8.40 5.84
CA ALA A 119 16.73 -8.36 4.50
C ALA A 119 15.78 -7.17 4.29
N GLN A 120 15.07 -6.75 5.33
CA GLN A 120 14.20 -5.59 5.28
C GLN A 120 15.02 -4.29 5.22
N TYR A 121 16.13 -4.22 5.95
CA TYR A 121 17.08 -3.09 5.84
C TYR A 121 17.62 -2.92 4.44
N ALA A 122 18.06 -4.02 3.81
CA ALA A 122 18.53 -3.98 2.43
C ALA A 122 17.43 -3.49 1.46
N ALA A 123 16.16 -3.81 1.70
CA ALA A 123 15.05 -3.34 0.89
C ALA A 123 14.80 -1.83 1.07
N TRP A 124 14.85 -1.33 2.31
CA TRP A 124 14.79 0.10 2.59
C TRP A 124 15.96 0.87 1.96
N ASP A 125 17.19 0.37 2.09
CA ASP A 125 18.38 0.98 1.48
C ASP A 125 18.26 1.01 -0.05
N ALA A 126 17.74 -0.06 -0.67
CA ALA A 126 17.49 -0.11 -2.11
C ALA A 126 16.45 0.93 -2.54
N LEU A 127 15.37 1.13 -1.79
CA LEU A 127 14.36 2.16 -2.06
C LEU A 127 14.99 3.56 -1.99
N TRP A 128 15.67 3.88 -0.89
CA TRP A 128 16.21 5.23 -0.64
C TRP A 128 17.40 5.59 -1.52
N SER A 129 18.17 4.60 -1.97
CA SER A 129 19.22 4.80 -2.97
C SER A 129 18.70 4.82 -4.40
N ASN A 130 17.39 4.64 -4.61
CA ASN A 130 16.78 4.48 -5.93
C ASN A 130 17.48 3.39 -6.76
N ALA A 131 17.80 2.27 -6.10
CA ALA A 131 18.45 1.13 -6.74
C ALA A 131 17.56 0.56 -7.84
N LYS A 132 18.15 0.23 -8.99
CA LYS A 132 17.41 -0.36 -10.11
C LYS A 132 16.75 -1.67 -9.67
N ALA A 133 15.43 -1.74 -9.79
CA ALA A 133 14.69 -2.96 -9.52
C ALA A 133 15.21 -4.12 -10.39
N ARG A 134 15.32 -5.32 -9.80
CA ARG A 134 15.62 -6.54 -10.55
C ARG A 134 14.39 -6.92 -11.37
N MET A 135 14.33 -6.46 -12.62
CA MET A 135 13.37 -6.99 -13.59
C MET A 135 13.68 -8.48 -13.80
N LYS A 136 12.85 -9.37 -13.24
CA LYS A 136 12.84 -10.77 -13.67
C LYS A 136 12.20 -10.79 -15.06
N TRP A 137 13.02 -11.11 -16.06
CA TRP A 137 12.74 -11.30 -17.50
C TRP A 137 13.00 -10.11 -18.43
N GLY A 138 14.14 -10.20 -19.15
CA GLY A 138 14.18 -9.97 -20.60
C GLY A 138 14.08 -8.54 -21.13
N CYS A 139 15.05 -7.68 -20.81
CA CYS A 139 15.45 -6.66 -21.79
C CYS A 139 16.97 -6.54 -21.78
N SER A 140 17.60 -7.12 -22.80
CA SER A 140 18.99 -6.87 -23.15
C SER A 140 19.18 -5.37 -23.29
N THR A 141 19.92 -4.75 -22.37
CA THR A 141 20.53 -3.45 -22.63
C THR A 141 21.58 -3.63 -23.72
N THR A 142 21.15 -3.57 -24.98
CA THR A 142 22.07 -3.29 -26.08
C THR A 142 22.41 -1.81 -25.97
N THR A 143 23.58 -1.55 -25.40
CA THR A 143 24.28 -0.26 -25.49
C THR A 143 24.29 0.20 -26.94
N ARG A 144 23.82 1.42 -27.20
CA ARG A 144 24.31 2.22 -28.33
C ARG A 144 25.47 3.07 -27.83
#